data_AF-A0A0Q6RH20-F1
#
_entry.id   AF-A0A0Q6RH20-F1
#
_cell.length_a   1.000
_cell.length_b   1.000
_cell.length_c   1.000
_cell.angle_alpha   90.00
_cell.angle_beta   90.00
_cell.angle_gamma   90.00
#
_symmetry.space_group_name_H-M   'P 1'
#
loop_
_entity.id
_entity.type
_entity.pdbx_description
1 polymer ?
#
loop_
_entity_poly.entity_id
_entity_poly.type
_entity_poly.pdbx_seq_one_letter_code
_entity_poly.pdbx_strand_id
1 'polypeptide(L)' 'MRAKVRVSAVFPTQVGTERLMLSGVAKSDGPYPADGSDENNSFARWSPSVSIDMHIANPDLVGTFGVGDTFYVDFIPAPK' A
#
# COMPACT_ATOMS: atom_id res chain seq x y z
N MET A 1 -3.93 0.43 -13.61
CA MET A 1 -2.77 -0.28 -13.01
C MET A 1 -3.10 -0.54 -11.56
N ARG A 2 -2.69 -1.69 -10.96
CA ARG A 2 -2.95 -2.01 -9.55
C ARG A 2 -1.66 -2.31 -8.80
N ALA A 3 -1.48 -1.73 -7.63
CA ALA A 3 -0.39 -2.03 -6.69
C ALA A 3 -0.93 -2.71 -5.43
N LYS A 4 -0.21 -3.71 -4.91
CA LYS A 4 -0.42 -4.20 -3.55
C LYS A 4 0.51 -3.44 -2.63
N VAL A 5 -0.02 -2.86 -1.56
CA VAL A 5 0.73 -2.10 -0.55
C VAL A 5 0.50 -2.69 0.82
N ARG A 6 1.46 -2.53 1.71
CA ARG A 6 1.41 -2.97 3.11
C ARG A 6 1.59 -1.78 4.03
N VAL A 7 0.81 -1.70 5.09
CA VAL A 7 1.02 -0.72 6.17
C VAL A 7 2.33 -1.04 6.87
N SER A 8 3.30 -0.13 6.74
CA SER A 8 4.63 -0.25 7.34
C SER A 8 4.69 0.42 8.70
N ALA A 9 3.92 1.48 8.94
CA ALA A 9 3.83 2.15 10.23
C ALA A 9 2.50 2.88 10.41
N VAL A 10 2.05 2.95 11.68
CA VAL A 10 0.92 3.76 12.13
C VAL A 10 1.42 4.70 13.22
N PHE A 11 1.23 6.00 13.03
CA PHE A 11 1.61 7.04 13.98
C PHE A 11 0.34 7.69 14.53
N PRO A 12 -0.13 7.28 15.72
CA PRO A 12 -1.26 7.93 16.35
C PRO A 12 -0.91 9.37 16.73
N THR A 13 -1.83 10.29 16.54
CA THR A 13 -1.70 11.66 17.06
C THR A 13 -2.62 11.85 18.27
N GLN A 14 -2.35 12.86 19.10
CA GLN A 14 -3.14 13.13 20.30
C GLN A 14 -4.55 13.69 20.01
N VAL A 15 -4.84 14.09 18.77
CA VAL A 15 -6.05 14.86 18.41
C VAL A 15 -7.08 13.99 17.68
N GLY A 16 -7.04 12.67 17.87
CA GLY A 16 -7.98 11.76 17.20
C GLY A 16 -7.77 11.69 15.68
N THR A 17 -6.52 11.85 15.23
CA THR A 17 -6.09 11.60 13.85
C THR A 17 -4.86 10.70 13.87
N GLU A 18 -4.52 10.07 12.76
CA GLU A 18 -3.31 9.24 12.65
C GLU A 18 -2.63 9.41 11.31
N ARG A 19 -1.32 9.15 11.26
CA ARG A 19 -0.55 9.12 10.02
C ARG A 19 -0.16 7.68 9.71
N LEU A 20 -0.42 7.23 8.48
CA LEU A 20 -0.07 5.90 8.00
C LEU A 20 1.05 6.01 6.97
N MET A 21 2.01 5.11 7.07
CA MET A 21 2.96 4.85 6.00
C MET A 21 2.66 3.48 5.39
N LEU A 22 2.63 3.42 4.07
CA LEU A 22 2.46 2.19 3.31
C LEU A 22 3.58 2.06 2.28
N SER A 23 4.06 0.83 2.09
CA SER A 23 5.05 0.50 1.08
C SER A 23 4.54 -0.57 0.12
N GLY A 24 5.00 -0.53 -1.12
CA GLY A 24 4.72 -1.58 -2.10
C GLY A 24 5.13 -2.97 -1.61
N VAL A 25 4.29 -3.97 -1.86
CA VAL A 25 4.62 -5.38 -1.64
C VAL A 25 5.26 -5.92 -2.91
N ALA A 26 6.48 -6.41 -2.77
CA ALA A 26 7.18 -7.16 -3.79
C ALA A 26 7.43 -8.58 -3.29
N LYS A 27 7.59 -9.51 -4.24
CA LYS A 27 8.04 -10.86 -3.95
C LYS A 27 9.39 -10.83 -3.24
N SER A 28 9.51 -11.58 -2.15
CA SER A 28 10.74 -11.67 -1.34
C SER A 28 11.49 -13.00 -1.51
N ASP A 29 10.87 -13.99 -2.13
CA ASP A 29 11.30 -15.39 -2.16
C ASP A 29 11.74 -15.88 -3.55
N GLY A 30 12.35 -14.99 -4.34
CA GLY A 30 12.99 -15.35 -5.62
C GLY A 30 12.42 -14.59 -6.82
N PRO A 31 12.73 -15.03 -8.05
CA PRO A 31 12.28 -14.37 -9.27
C PRO A 31 10.76 -14.51 -9.48
N TYR A 32 10.16 -13.53 -10.15
CA TYR A 32 8.78 -13.64 -10.61
C TYR A 32 8.65 -14.75 -11.66
N PRO A 33 7.54 -15.52 -11.64
CA PRO A 33 7.30 -16.52 -12.67
C PRO A 33 7.10 -15.83 -14.03
N ALA A 34 7.61 -16.48 -15.09
CA ALA A 34 7.59 -15.94 -16.44
C ALA A 34 6.17 -15.80 -17.02
N ASP A 35 5.22 -16.55 -16.48
CA ASP A 35 3.81 -16.59 -16.89
C ASP A 35 2.97 -15.42 -16.34
N GLY A 36 3.51 -14.60 -15.44
CA GLY A 36 2.77 -13.47 -14.89
C GLY A 36 1.84 -13.80 -13.72
N SER A 37 1.76 -15.06 -13.27
CA SER A 37 0.72 -15.56 -12.34
C SER A 37 0.82 -15.05 -10.90
N ASP A 38 1.97 -14.49 -10.51
CA ASP A 38 2.22 -14.03 -9.15
C ASP A 38 1.38 -12.78 -8.81
N GLU A 39 0.70 -12.81 -7.67
CA GLU A 39 -0.20 -11.74 -7.22
C GLU A 39 0.54 -10.40 -7.04
N ASN A 40 1.84 -10.44 -6.71
CA ASN A 40 2.69 -9.27 -6.55
C ASN A 40 3.33 -8.82 -7.89
N ASN A 41 3.16 -9.58 -8.97
CA ASN A 41 3.88 -9.41 -10.25
C ASN A 41 3.47 -8.15 -11.00
N SER A 42 2.21 -7.72 -10.89
CA SER A 42 1.64 -6.67 -11.75
C SER A 42 2.27 -5.29 -11.53
N PHE A 43 2.55 -4.92 -10.28
CA PHE A 43 3.21 -3.65 -9.97
C PHE A 43 4.73 -3.83 -9.83
N ALA A 44 5.16 -4.84 -9.09
CA ALA A 44 6.55 -4.96 -8.69
C ALA A 44 7.52 -5.37 -9.83
N ARG A 45 7.03 -5.93 -10.95
CA ARG A 45 7.87 -6.24 -12.12
C ARG A 45 8.38 -5.00 -12.86
N TRP A 46 7.57 -3.95 -12.96
CA TRP A 46 7.87 -2.76 -13.77
C TRP A 46 7.94 -1.46 -12.96
N SER A 47 7.46 -1.47 -11.73
CA SER A 47 7.46 -0.33 -10.81
C SER A 47 7.93 -0.84 -9.44
N PRO A 48 9.25 -0.87 -9.19
CA PRO A 48 9.82 -1.61 -8.08
C PRO A 48 9.55 -1.00 -6.71
N SER A 49 9.01 0.23 -6.64
CA SER A 49 8.73 0.91 -5.38
C SER A 49 7.51 1.83 -5.44
N VAL A 50 6.78 1.86 -4.32
CA VAL A 50 5.79 2.89 -3.98
C VAL A 50 5.88 3.15 -2.49
N SER A 51 5.78 4.43 -2.12
CA SER A 51 5.63 4.87 -0.73
C SER A 51 4.43 5.79 -0.67
N ILE A 52 3.51 5.50 0.26
CA ILE A 52 2.31 6.31 0.49
C ILE A 52 2.38 6.80 1.92
N ASP A 53 2.26 8.10 2.07
CA ASP A 53 2.17 8.79 3.36
C ASP A 53 0.81 9.48 3.41
N MET A 54 -0.02 9.06 4.36
CA MET A 54 -1.40 9.54 4.44
C MET A 54 -1.73 9.97 5.87
N HIS A 55 -2.51 11.05 5.96
CA HIS A 55 -3.09 11.54 7.20
C HIS A 55 -4.57 11.20 7.25
N ILE A 56 -4.97 10.40 8.22
CA ILE A 56 -6.35 10.00 8.48
C ILE A 56 -6.96 10.98 9.46
N ALA A 57 -7.82 11.87 8.94
CA ALA A 57 -8.62 12.80 9.73
C ALA A 57 -10.08 12.36 9.89
N ASN A 58 -10.49 11.26 9.24
CA ASN A 58 -11.83 10.70 9.44
C ASN A 58 -11.86 9.91 10.75
N PRO A 59 -12.62 10.33 11.78
CA PRO A 59 -12.64 9.68 13.08
C PRO A 59 -13.10 8.22 13.03
N ASP A 60 -13.96 7.85 12.07
CA ASP A 60 -14.45 6.47 11.92
C ASP A 60 -13.37 5.50 11.41
N LEU A 61 -12.29 6.03 10.83
CA LEU A 61 -11.18 5.24 10.29
C LEU A 61 -9.96 5.17 11.22
N VAL A 62 -9.91 6.01 12.26
CA VAL A 62 -8.79 6.04 13.20
C VAL A 62 -8.73 4.73 13.99
N GLY A 63 -7.55 4.13 14.08
CA GLY A 63 -7.36 2.85 14.77
C GLY A 63 -7.89 1.64 14.02
N THR A 64 -8.38 1.81 12.78
CA THR A 64 -8.84 0.67 11.96
C THR A 64 -7.72 0.01 11.16
N PHE A 65 -6.59 0.69 10.98
CA PHE A 65 -5.43 0.19 10.25
C PHE A 65 -4.39 -0.43 11.19
N GLY A 66 -3.93 -1.64 10.86
CA GLY A 66 -2.87 -2.34 11.57
C GLY A 66 -1.57 -2.40 10.76
N VAL A 67 -0.42 -2.33 11.45
CA VAL A 67 0.87 -2.63 10.84
C VAL A 67 0.87 -4.08 10.34
N GLY A 68 1.15 -4.28 9.05
CA GLY A 68 1.01 -5.59 8.42
C GLY A 68 -0.12 -5.69 7.43
N ASP A 69 -1.17 -4.88 7.57
CA ASP A 69 -2.33 -4.94 6.70
C ASP A 69 -1.95 -4.66 5.26
N THR A 70 -2.52 -5.42 4.34
CA THR A 70 -2.28 -5.27 2.91
C THR A 70 -3.51 -4.77 2.20
N PHE A 71 -3.34 -3.79 1.34
CA PHE A 71 -4.39 -3.18 0.54
C PHE A 71 -4.01 -3.17 -0.94
N TYR A 72 -5.01 -3.06 -1.81
CA TYR A 72 -4.77 -2.75 -3.22
C TYR A 72 -5.01 -1.27 -3.48
N VAL A 73 -4.16 -0.68 -4.32
CA VAL A 73 -4.30 0.66 -4.85
C VAL A 73 -4.49 0.56 -6.35
N ASP A 74 -5.61 1.08 -6.85
CA ASP A 74 -5.91 1.18 -8.27
C ASP A 74 -5.58 2.58 -8.80
N PHE A 75 -4.65 2.63 -9.75
CA PHE A 75 -4.39 3.81 -10.55
C PHE A 75 -5.32 3.80 -11.76
N ILE A 76 -6.35 4.66 -11.67
CA ILE A 76 -7.32 4.92 -12.71
C ILE A 76 -7.04 6.34 -13.22
N PRO A 77 -6.76 6.53 -14.54
CA PRO A 77 -6.55 7.86 -15.09
C PRO A 77 -7.75 8.78 -14.81
N ALA A 78 -7.47 9.94 -14.23
CA ALA A 78 -8.47 10.97 -13.99
C ALA A 78 -8.44 12.02 -15.13
N PRO A 79 -9.56 12.70 -15.41
CA PRO A 79 -9.55 13.88 -16.28
C PRO A 79 -8.64 14.98 -15.72
N LYS A 80 -8.08 15.80 -16.61
CA LYS A 80 -7.22 16.94 -16.26
C LYS A 80 -8.02 18.17 -15.87
#